data_AF-A0A7C1KKE2-F1
#
_entry.id   AF-A0A7C1KKE2-F1
#
_cell.length_a   1.000
_cell.length_b   1.000
_cell.length_c   1.000
_cell.angle_alpha   90.00
_cell.angle_beta   90.00
_cell.angle_gamma   90.00
#
_symmetry.space_group_name_H-M   'P 1'
#
loop_
_entity.id
_entity.type
_entity.pdbx_description
1 polymer ?
#
loop_
_entity_poly.entity_id
_entity_poly.type
_entity_poly.pdbx_seq_one_letter_code
_entity_poly.pdbx_strand_id
1 'polypeptide(L)'
;NKQTAFLPKVDVKRPAKIIGKNTEDAISAGIYIGTVGAAIHILKEIRKEFRGVRKIIATGGDAKMFKEDVPKIDKFIPHLTLEGIRIAFAESFNL
;
A
#
# COMPACT_ATOMS: atom_id res chain seq x y z
N ASN A 1 -2.93 4.51 -18.63
CA ASN A 1 -2.86 4.87 -20.07
C ASN A 1 -3.97 4.27 -20.94
N LYS A 2 -4.57 3.11 -20.64
CA LYS A 2 -5.53 2.44 -21.56
C LYS A 2 -6.83 3.20 -21.89
N GLN A 3 -7.22 4.18 -21.08
CA GLN A 3 -8.49 4.92 -21.22
C GLN A 3 -8.30 6.37 -21.66
N THR A 4 -7.10 6.71 -22.16
CA THR A 4 -6.71 8.09 -22.48
C THR A 4 -5.85 8.08 -23.74
N ALA A 5 -6.04 9.04 -24.64
CA ALA A 5 -5.37 9.02 -25.95
C ALA A 5 -3.83 9.11 -25.91
N PHE A 6 -3.25 9.88 -24.96
CA PHE A 6 -1.82 10.23 -24.98
C PHE A 6 -1.08 10.06 -23.65
N LEU A 7 -1.69 9.48 -22.62
CA LEU A 7 -0.95 9.26 -21.37
C LEU A 7 -0.01 8.05 -21.50
N PRO A 8 1.27 8.17 -21.12
CA PRO A 8 2.21 7.06 -21.18
C PRO A 8 1.89 6.01 -20.11
N LYS A 9 2.40 4.80 -20.32
CA LYS A 9 2.51 3.83 -19.22
C LYS A 9 3.65 4.30 -18.32
N VAL A 10 3.39 4.40 -17.02
CA VAL A 10 4.35 4.91 -16.04
C VAL A 10 4.59 3.85 -14.99
N ASP A 11 5.87 3.58 -14.70
CA ASP A 11 6.25 2.78 -13.54
C ASP A 11 6.22 3.67 -12.30
N VAL A 12 5.48 3.23 -11.29
CA VAL A 12 5.30 3.99 -10.05
C VAL A 12 6.56 3.83 -9.21
N LYS A 13 7.11 4.96 -8.75
CA LYS A 13 8.24 5.02 -7.82
C LYS A 13 7.99 6.14 -6.82
N ARG A 14 8.68 6.09 -5.68
CA ARG A 14 8.65 7.18 -4.71
C ARG A 14 9.16 8.47 -5.38
N PRO A 15 8.33 9.52 -5.50
CA PRO A 15 8.72 10.73 -6.22
C PRO A 15 9.64 11.58 -5.35
N ALA A 16 10.66 12.20 -5.95
CA ALA A 16 11.50 13.17 -5.24
C ALA A 16 10.78 14.52 -5.01
N LYS A 17 9.77 14.83 -5.84
CA LYS A 17 8.95 16.05 -5.77
C LYS A 17 7.51 15.73 -6.14
N ILE A 18 6.56 16.40 -5.49
CA ILE A 18 5.13 16.20 -5.75
C ILE A 18 4.66 16.87 -7.05
N ILE A 19 5.20 18.05 -7.37
CA ILE A 19 4.89 18.75 -8.62
C ILE A 19 5.83 18.23 -9.71
N GLY A 20 5.30 17.37 -10.58
CA GLY A 20 6.00 16.90 -11.78
C GLY A 20 6.18 18.01 -12.81
N LYS A 21 7.27 17.95 -13.57
CA LYS A 21 7.57 18.90 -14.67
C LYS A 21 7.30 18.32 -16.07
N ASN A 22 6.85 17.08 -16.12
CA ASN A 22 6.39 16.38 -17.32
C ASN A 22 5.26 15.43 -16.93
N THR A 23 4.60 14.86 -17.94
CA THR A 23 3.43 13.99 -17.75
C THR A 23 3.75 12.73 -16.94
N GLU A 24 4.92 12.11 -17.16
CA GLU A 24 5.32 10.89 -16.44
C GLU A 24 5.52 11.14 -14.96
N ASP A 25 6.27 12.19 -14.61
CA ASP A 25 6.52 12.59 -13.22
C ASP A 25 5.21 12.99 -12.52
N ALA A 26 4.34 13.74 -13.21
CA ALA A 26 3.06 14.16 -12.64
C ALA A 26 2.13 12.97 -12.34
N ILE A 27 2.06 11.98 -13.26
CA ILE A 27 1.30 10.75 -13.06
C ILE A 27 1.92 9.92 -11.93
N SER A 28 3.23 9.70 -11.95
CA SER A 28 3.92 8.87 -10.95
C SER A 28 3.75 9.46 -9.54
N ALA A 29 3.94 10.78 -9.40
CA ALA A 29 3.74 11.49 -8.14
C ALA A 29 2.27 11.43 -7.67
N GLY A 30 1.32 11.64 -8.58
CA GLY A 30 -0.11 11.58 -8.28
C GLY A 30 -0.55 10.21 -7.79
N ILE A 31 -0.11 9.13 -8.45
CA ILE A 31 -0.40 7.76 -8.03
C ILE A 31 0.23 7.50 -6.66
N TYR A 32 1.54 7.76 -6.50
CA TYR A 32 2.25 7.43 -5.28
C TYR A 32 1.68 8.17 -4.06
N ILE A 33 1.59 9.50 -4.14
CA ILE A 33 1.11 10.34 -3.03
C ILE A 33 -0.38 10.12 -2.80
N GLY A 34 -1.16 9.91 -3.87
CA GLY A 34 -2.57 9.57 -3.78
C GLY A 34 -2.81 8.27 -3.01
N THR A 35 -2.05 7.21 -3.32
CA THR A 35 -2.15 5.92 -2.62
C THR A 35 -1.75 6.04 -1.15
N VAL A 36 -0.63 6.72 -0.84
CA VAL A 36 -0.21 6.95 0.55
C VAL A 36 -1.25 7.77 1.32
N GLY A 37 -1.75 8.85 0.72
CA GLY A 37 -2.76 9.71 1.33
C GLY A 37 -4.09 8.99 1.58
N ALA A 38 -4.54 8.19 0.62
CA ALA A 38 -5.74 7.36 0.77
C ALA A 38 -5.58 6.36 1.92
N ALA A 39 -4.44 5.66 2.00
CA ALA A 39 -4.17 4.73 3.10
C ALA A 39 -4.19 5.44 4.46
N ILE A 40 -3.52 6.59 4.59
CA ILE A 40 -3.50 7.41 5.81
C ILE A 40 -4.92 7.79 6.23
N HIS A 41 -5.72 8.29 5.28
CA HIS A 41 -7.06 8.77 5.57
C HIS A 41 -7.98 7.62 6.00
N ILE A 42 -7.96 6.50 5.27
CA ILE A 42 -8.74 5.31 5.62
C ILE A 42 -8.38 4.81 7.02
N LEU A 43 -7.09 4.69 7.34
CA LEU A 43 -6.63 4.27 8.67
C LEU A 43 -7.07 5.23 9.77
N LYS A 44 -7.13 6.54 9.49
CA LYS A 44 -7.62 7.55 10.42
C LYS A 44 -9.12 7.38 10.66
N GLU A 45 -9.92 7.21 9.61
CA GLU A 45 -11.37 7.04 9.75
C GLU A 45 -11.72 5.72 10.47
N ILE A 46 -11.07 4.61 10.14
CA ILE A 46 -11.24 3.33 10.85
C ILE A 46 -10.96 3.48 12.35
N ARG A 47 -9.90 4.21 12.73
CA ARG A 47 -9.56 4.43 14.16
C ARG A 47 -10.57 5.30 14.90
N LYS A 48 -11.28 6.20 14.21
CA LYS A 48 -12.34 7.00 14.83
C LYS A 48 -13.54 6.13 15.16
N GLU A 49 -13.92 5.24 14.25
CA GLU A 49 -15.07 4.34 14.41
C GLU A 49 -14.76 3.17 15.36
N PHE A 50 -13.55 2.62 15.27
CA PHE A 50 -13.13 1.46 16.04
C PHE A 50 -11.87 1.75 16.86
N ARG A 51 -12.05 1.93 18.18
CA ARG A 51 -10.94 2.16 19.12
C ARG A 51 -10.05 0.93 19.37
N GLY A 52 -10.45 -0.25 18.89
CA GLY A 52 -9.75 -1.51 19.11
C GLY A 52 -8.59 -1.79 18.15
N VAL A 53 -8.25 -0.88 17.23
CA VAL A 53 -7.12 -1.09 16.30
C VAL A 53 -5.79 -1.12 17.07
N ARG A 54 -5.24 -2.31 17.29
CA ARG A 54 -3.97 -2.52 18.01
C ARG A 54 -2.73 -2.55 17.11
N LYS A 55 -2.88 -3.07 15.88
CA LYS A 55 -1.78 -3.24 14.94
C LYS A 55 -2.22 -2.94 13.52
N ILE A 56 -1.32 -2.38 12.73
CA ILE A 56 -1.41 -2.21 11.29
C ILE A 56 -0.32 -3.08 10.66
N ILE A 57 -0.75 -3.99 9.79
CA ILE A 57 0.14 -4.91 9.08
C ILE A 57 0.05 -4.57 7.59
N ALA A 58 1.20 -4.32 6.96
CA ALA A 58 1.31 -4.17 5.53
C ALA A 58 1.77 -5.50 4.89
N THR A 59 1.21 -5.85 3.74
CA THR A 59 1.51 -7.09 2.98
C THR A 59 1.40 -6.82 1.48
N GLY A 60 1.86 -7.76 0.64
CA GLY A 60 1.85 -7.66 -0.82
C GLY A 60 3.11 -6.99 -1.36
N GLY A 61 3.30 -7.10 -2.69
CA GLY A 61 4.51 -6.62 -3.37
C GLY A 61 4.71 -5.11 -3.25
N ASP A 62 3.65 -4.35 -3.53
CA ASP A 62 3.71 -2.89 -3.56
C ASP A 62 3.80 -2.25 -2.17
N ALA A 63 3.43 -2.97 -1.11
CA ALA A 63 3.55 -2.46 0.25
C ALA A 63 5.01 -2.11 0.61
N LYS A 64 6.01 -2.76 0.01
CA LYS A 64 7.42 -2.39 0.19
C LYS A 64 7.69 -0.95 -0.28
N MET A 65 7.02 -0.51 -1.33
CA MET A 65 7.19 0.82 -1.93
C MET A 65 6.53 1.93 -1.10
N PHE A 66 5.38 1.65 -0.47
CA PHE A 66 4.59 2.67 0.22
C PHE A 66 4.80 2.72 1.74
N LYS A 67 5.24 1.62 2.36
CA LYS A 67 5.24 1.48 3.82
C LYS A 67 6.05 2.54 4.58
N GLU A 68 7.08 3.11 3.95
CA GLU A 68 7.94 4.10 4.59
C GLU A 68 7.22 5.45 4.76
N ASP A 69 6.29 5.77 3.88
CA ASP A 69 5.53 7.03 3.90
C ASP A 69 4.13 6.89 4.51
N VAL A 70 3.71 5.66 4.84
CA VAL A 70 2.47 5.41 5.60
C VAL A 70 2.80 5.32 7.10
N PRO A 71 2.39 6.29 7.92
CA PRO A 71 2.68 6.31 9.35
C PRO A 71 2.00 5.15 10.09
N LYS A 72 2.70 4.65 11.12
CA LYS A 72 2.20 3.65 12.07
C LYS A 72 1.90 2.27 11.46
N ILE A 73 2.69 1.83 10.47
CA ILE A 73 2.73 0.40 10.12
C ILE A 73 3.60 -0.32 11.17
N ASP A 74 3.01 -1.27 11.88
CA ASP A 74 3.70 -2.01 12.96
C ASP A 74 4.52 -3.18 12.42
N LYS A 75 4.06 -3.80 11.32
CA LYS A 75 4.77 -4.91 10.70
C LYS A 75 4.56 -4.95 9.19
N PHE A 76 5.61 -5.31 8.46
CA PHE A 76 5.52 -5.68 7.05
C PHE A 76 5.71 -7.20 6.92
N ILE A 77 4.73 -7.90 6.36
CA ILE A 77 4.73 -9.35 6.16
C ILE A 77 4.46 -9.62 4.68
N PRO A 78 5.47 -9.76 3.81
CA PRO A 78 5.28 -9.86 2.36
C PRO A 78 4.48 -11.09 1.91
N HIS A 79 4.53 -12.18 2.68
CA HIS A 79 3.88 -13.45 2.36
C HIS A 79 2.73 -13.77 3.32
N LEU A 80 2.01 -12.75 3.82
CA LEU A 80 0.98 -12.93 4.86
C LEU A 80 -0.06 -13.99 4.49
N THR A 81 -0.50 -14.04 3.24
CA THR A 81 -1.45 -15.04 2.76
C THR A 81 -0.87 -16.46 2.80
N LEU A 82 0.39 -16.63 2.40
CA LEU A 82 1.05 -17.94 2.42
C LEU A 82 1.26 -18.43 3.85
N GLU A 83 1.58 -17.53 4.79
CA GLU A 83 1.63 -17.90 6.20
C GLU A 83 0.27 -18.33 6.74
N GLY A 84 -0.80 -17.65 6.34
CA GLY A 84 -2.16 -18.05 6.68
C GLY A 84 -2.49 -19.46 6.17
N ILE A 85 -2.15 -19.75 4.91
CA ILE A 85 -2.34 -21.09 4.32
C ILE A 85 -1.53 -22.14 5.09
N ARG A 86 -0.27 -21.87 5.42
CA ARG A 86 0.60 -22.79 6.17
C ARG A 86 0.03 -23.11 7.55
N ILE A 87 -0.49 -22.09 8.26
CA ILE A 87 -1.10 -22.25 9.58
C ILE A 87 -2.39 -23.08 9.47
N ALA A 88 -3.30 -22.70 8.57
CA ALA A 88 -4.56 -23.41 8.37
C ALA A 88 -4.35 -24.88 7.99
N PHE A 89 -3.34 -25.16 7.16
CA PHE A 89 -2.94 -26.53 6.85
C PHE A 89 -2.47 -27.27 8.11
N ALA A 90 -1.54 -26.71 8.90
CA ALA A 90 -1.06 -27.35 10.12
C ALA A 90 -2.19 -27.67 11.11
N GLU A 91 -3.11 -26.72 11.33
CA GLU A 91 -4.28 -26.91 12.18
C GLU A 91 -5.21 -28.02 11.67
N SER A 92 -5.39 -28.13 10.36
CA SER A 92 -6.27 -29.15 9.75
C SER A 92 -5.77 -30.58 9.96
N PHE A 93 -4.49 -30.74 10.28
CA PHE A 93 -3.86 -32.05 10.50
C PHE A 93 -3.40 -32.27 11.95
N ASN A 94 -3.78 -31.40 12.89
CA ASN A 94 -3.32 -31.42 14.29
C ASN A 94 -1.78 -31.56 14.41
N LEU A 95 -1.05 -30.93 13.49
CA LEU A 95 0.41 -30.89 13.48
C LEU A 95 0.94 -29.84 14.47
#